data_AF-M1BSQ5-F1
#
_entry.id   AF-M1BSQ5-F1
#
_cell.length_a   1.000
_cell.length_b   1.000
_cell.length_c   1.000
_cell.angle_alpha   90.00
_cell.angle_beta   90.00
_cell.angle_gamma   90.00
#
_symmetry.space_group_name_H-M   'P 1'
#
loop_
_entity.id
_entity.type
_entity.pdbx_description
1 polymer ?
#
loop_
_entity_poly.entity_id
_entity_poly.type
_entity_poly.pdbx_seq_one_letter_code
_entity_poly.pdbx_strand_id
1 'polypeptide(L)'
;MATRTAELVSVSVNRTTNKYGVYRLEIPSVDGIECAAEKAVGNSCRASLIGSSSSFCNVPGSTRTTTDEITIKSKQANMCIYSLTALNFRPSKRNVVLCGN
;
A
#
# COMPACT_ATOMS: atom_id res chain seq x y z
N MET A 1 -16.31 -14.36 33.22
CA MET A 1 -15.70 -14.46 31.87
C MET A 1 -15.74 -13.06 31.27
N ALA A 2 -14.58 -12.46 30.97
CA ALA A 2 -14.54 -11.13 30.35
C ALA A 2 -14.75 -11.26 28.83
N THR A 3 -15.79 -10.62 28.31
CA THR A 3 -16.05 -10.53 26.87
C THR A 3 -14.94 -9.69 26.24
N ARG A 4 -14.09 -10.32 25.42
CA ARG A 4 -13.14 -9.58 24.57
C ARG A 4 -13.91 -8.98 23.40
N THR A 5 -14.23 -7.69 23.48
CA THR A 5 -14.66 -6.92 22.31
C THR A 5 -13.44 -6.70 21.43
N ALA A 6 -13.45 -7.18 20.18
CA ALA A 6 -12.43 -6.86 19.20
C ALA A 6 -12.84 -5.57 18.48
N GLU A 7 -12.16 -4.48 18.79
CA GLU A 7 -12.37 -3.21 18.09
C GLU A 7 -11.66 -3.26 16.73
N LEU A 8 -12.41 -2.94 15.67
CA LEU A 8 -11.91 -2.86 14.31
C LEU A 8 -11.89 -1.40 13.87
N VAL A 9 -10.72 -0.91 13.47
CA VAL A 9 -10.56 0.44 12.91
C VAL A 9 -10.22 0.30 11.44
N SER A 10 -11.10 0.79 10.56
CA SER A 10 -10.85 0.82 9.13
C SER A 10 -10.59 2.23 8.65
N VAL A 11 -9.44 2.47 8.03
CA VAL A 11 -9.09 3.75 7.42
C VAL A 11 -9.01 3.56 5.91
N SER A 12 -9.71 4.40 5.15
CA SER A 12 -9.65 4.43 3.69
C SER A 12 -9.42 5.85 3.23
N VAL A 13 -8.37 6.06 2.42
CA VAL A 13 -8.00 7.38 1.92
C VAL A 13 -7.58 7.32 0.46
N ASN A 14 -7.90 8.38 -0.28
CA ASN A 14 -7.34 8.61 -1.60
C ASN A 14 -6.04 9.41 -1.46
N ARG A 15 -4.99 8.96 -2.15
CA ARG A 15 -3.67 9.60 -2.15
C ARG A 15 -3.12 9.63 -3.57
N THR A 16 -2.36 10.68 -3.85
CA THR A 16 -1.60 10.82 -5.09
C THR A 16 -0.13 10.51 -4.81
N THR A 17 0.53 9.85 -5.75
CA THR A 17 1.97 9.59 -5.66
C THR A 17 2.76 10.88 -5.82
N ASN A 18 3.94 10.93 -5.20
CA ASN A 18 4.88 12.02 -5.41
C ASN A 18 5.61 11.89 -6.76
N LYS A 19 6.54 12.81 -7.04
CA LYS A 19 7.34 12.82 -8.29
C LYS A 19 8.17 11.54 -8.54
N TYR A 20 8.36 10.71 -7.52
CA TYR A 20 9.08 9.44 -7.60
C TYR A 20 8.15 8.22 -7.68
N GLY A 21 6.83 8.42 -7.79
CA GLY A 21 5.86 7.33 -7.82
C GLY A 21 5.55 6.71 -6.45
N VAL A 22 6.01 7.32 -5.36
CA VAL A 22 5.80 6.81 -3.99
C VAL A 22 4.60 7.50 -3.36
N TYR A 23 3.69 6.72 -2.78
CA TYR A 23 2.66 7.21 -1.87
C TYR A 23 3.05 6.87 -0.43
N ARG A 24 2.61 7.70 0.52
CA ARG A 24 2.81 7.48 1.96
C ARG A 24 1.50 7.71 2.69
N LEU A 25 1.21 6.83 3.64
CA LEU A 25 0.10 6.96 4.55
C LEU A 25 0.64 6.89 5.97
N GLU A 26 0.44 7.96 6.73
CA GLU A 26 0.71 7.96 8.17
C GLU A 26 -0.51 7.36 8.87
N ILE A 27 -0.31 6.18 9.47
CA ILE A 27 -1.32 5.55 10.31
C ILE A 27 -1.07 6.07 11.72
N PRO A 28 -2.01 6.83 12.33
CA PRO A 28 -1.82 7.33 13.68
C PRO A 28 -1.67 6.17 14.65
N SER A 29 -0.87 6.37 15.70
CA SER A 29 -0.78 5.43 16.80
C SER A 29 -2.14 5.32 17.47
N VAL A 30 -2.78 4.17 17.31
CA VAL A 30 -4.00 3.79 18.02
C VAL A 30 -3.56 2.87 19.15
N ASP A 31 -4.05 3.13 20.37
CA ASP A 31 -3.71 2.31 21.54
C ASP A 31 -3.99 0.83 21.24
N GLY A 32 -2.98 -0.02 21.43
CA GLY A 32 -3.05 -1.46 21.15
C GLY A 32 -2.62 -1.90 19.74
N ILE A 33 -2.32 -0.98 18.80
CA ILE A 33 -1.68 -1.33 17.53
C ILE A 33 -0.16 -1.28 17.70
N GLU A 34 0.40 -2.39 18.15
CA GLU A 34 1.85 -2.56 18.20
C GLU A 34 2.40 -3.01 16.85
N CYS A 35 3.50 -2.37 16.45
CA CYS A 35 4.45 -2.85 15.46
C CYS A 35 4.85 -4.29 15.73
N ALA A 36 4.19 -5.25 15.07
CA ALA A 36 4.32 -6.66 15.35
C ALA A 36 5.79 -7.10 15.29
N ALA A 37 6.39 -7.34 16.46
CA ALA A 37 7.56 -8.20 16.54
C ALA A 37 7.10 -9.67 16.49
N GLU A 38 5.97 -10.02 17.12
CA GLU A 38 5.48 -11.41 17.20
C GLU A 38 3.95 -11.58 17.28
N LYS A 39 3.14 -10.53 17.12
CA LYS A 39 1.67 -10.66 17.18
C LYS A 39 0.98 -10.04 15.99
N ALA A 40 0.49 -10.93 15.14
CA ALA A 40 -0.47 -10.73 14.08
C ALA A 40 -1.80 -10.17 14.63
N VAL A 41 -1.83 -8.90 15.05
CA VAL A 41 -3.05 -8.12 14.86
C VAL A 41 -3.11 -7.90 13.36
N GLY A 42 -4.14 -8.49 12.73
CA GLY A 42 -4.35 -8.59 11.29
C GLY A 42 -4.56 -7.24 10.61
N ASN A 43 -3.54 -6.39 10.64
CA ASN A 43 -3.49 -5.19 9.84
C ASN A 43 -3.40 -5.66 8.39
N SER A 44 -4.50 -5.53 7.67
CA SER A 44 -4.58 -5.82 6.25
C SER A 44 -4.65 -4.49 5.52
N CYS A 45 -3.48 -3.96 5.13
CA CYS A 45 -3.49 -2.81 4.23
C CYS A 45 -3.77 -3.29 2.82
N ARG A 46 -4.79 -2.71 2.19
CA ARG A 46 -5.09 -2.92 0.78
C ARG A 46 -4.93 -1.60 0.03
N ALA A 47 -4.15 -1.62 -1.04
CA ALA A 47 -4.06 -0.50 -1.97
C ALA A 47 -4.62 -0.89 -3.34
N SER A 48 -5.27 0.06 -4.01
CA SER A 48 -5.81 -0.14 -5.37
C SER A 48 -5.64 1.11 -6.23
N LEU A 49 -5.36 0.91 -7.52
CA LEU A 49 -5.25 2.01 -8.47
C LEU A 49 -6.60 2.71 -8.67
N ILE A 50 -6.58 4.05 -8.52
CA ILE A 50 -7.74 4.92 -8.74
C ILE A 50 -7.68 5.55 -10.14
N GLY A 51 -6.55 6.17 -10.49
CA GLY A 51 -6.36 6.85 -11.77
C GLY A 51 -4.89 7.24 -11.99
N SER A 52 -4.61 7.72 -13.19
CA SER A 52 -3.28 8.18 -13.61
C SER A 52 -3.34 9.65 -14.03
N SER A 53 -2.30 10.42 -13.70
CA SER A 53 -2.12 11.78 -14.19
C SER A 53 -1.62 11.84 -15.64
N SER A 54 -1.21 10.70 -16.21
CA SER A 54 -0.74 10.60 -17.60
C SER A 54 -1.84 10.04 -18.49
N SER A 55 -2.18 10.75 -19.56
CA SER A 55 -3.10 10.26 -20.60
C SER A 55 -2.52 9.10 -21.41
N PHE A 56 -1.19 9.01 -21.52
CA PHE A 56 -0.50 7.96 -22.27
C PHE A 56 -0.31 6.66 -21.47
N CYS A 57 -0.34 6.73 -20.13
CA CYS A 57 -0.15 5.60 -19.22
C CYS A 57 -1.30 5.53 -18.21
N ASN A 58 -2.49 5.18 -18.69
CA ASN A 58 -3.73 5.20 -17.92
C ASN A 58 -4.50 3.87 -17.91
N VAL A 59 -4.00 2.82 -18.56
CA VAL A 59 -4.63 1.50 -18.54
C VAL A 59 -4.10 0.74 -17.32
N PRO A 60 -4.95 0.23 -16.41
CA PRO A 60 -4.48 -0.58 -15.29
C PRO A 60 -3.63 -1.77 -15.79
N GLY A 61 -2.48 -1.97 -15.15
CA GLY A 61 -1.59 -3.09 -15.42
C GLY A 61 -2.11 -4.40 -14.83
N SER A 62 -1.25 -5.42 -14.84
CA SER A 62 -1.54 -6.73 -14.23
C SER A 62 -1.79 -6.63 -12.73
N THR A 63 -1.10 -5.72 -12.04
CA THR A 63 -1.18 -5.56 -10.58
C THR A 63 -1.96 -4.29 -10.24
N ARG A 64 -3.31 -4.40 -10.26
CA ARG A 64 -4.22 -3.28 -9.97
C ARG A 64 -4.47 -3.06 -8.47
N THR A 65 -4.39 -4.14 -7.69
CA THR A 65 -4.62 -4.15 -6.25
C THR A 65 -3.49 -4.93 -5.59
N THR A 66 -3.09 -4.54 -4.39
CA THR A 66 -2.15 -5.30 -3.57
C THR A 66 -2.65 -5.35 -2.13
N THR A 67 -2.41 -6.50 -1.50
CA THR A 67 -2.62 -6.78 -0.07
C THR A 67 -1.37 -7.34 0.59
N ASP A 68 -0.29 -7.53 -0.19
CA ASP A 68 0.96 -8.11 0.30
C ASP A 68 1.78 -7.01 0.94
N GLU A 69 1.83 -7.05 2.26
CA GLU A 69 2.50 -6.07 3.11
C GLU A 69 3.78 -6.66 3.69
N ILE A 70 4.89 -5.95 3.50
CA ILE A 70 6.15 -6.21 4.17
C ILE A 70 6.28 -5.21 5.31
N THR A 71 6.33 -5.70 6.53
CA THR A 71 6.52 -4.89 7.73
C THR A 71 8.00 -4.77 8.07
N ILE A 72 8.51 -3.55 8.10
CA ILE A 72 9.90 -3.24 8.47
C ILE A 72 9.87 -2.36 9.72
N LYS A 73 10.41 -2.87 10.84
CA LYS A 73 10.57 -2.10 12.07
C LYS A 73 11.86 -1.25 11.99
N SER A 74 11.72 0.07 11.90
CA SER A 74 12.86 0.98 11.92
C SER A 74 13.34 1.23 13.35
N LYS A 75 14.54 0.75 13.67
CA LYS A 75 15.16 0.96 15.00
C LYS A 75 15.50 2.43 15.27
N GLN A 76 15.87 3.20 14.23
CA GLN A 76 16.25 4.61 14.39
C GLN A 76 15.06 5.54 14.65
N ALA A 77 13.95 5.30 13.95
CA ALA A 77 12.78 6.18 14.03
C ALA A 77 11.68 5.66 14.97
N ASN A 78 11.92 4.52 15.65
CA ASN A 78 10.97 3.84 16.53
C ASN A 78 9.57 3.66 15.89
N MET A 79 9.53 3.43 14.57
CA MET A 79 8.29 3.35 13.76
C MET A 79 8.28 2.10 12.88
N CYS A 80 7.08 1.63 12.52
CA CYS A 80 6.91 0.64 11.46
C CYS A 80 6.76 1.29 10.10
N ILE A 81 7.39 0.67 9.12
CA ILE A 81 7.18 0.95 7.72
C ILE A 81 6.50 -0.26 7.12
N TYR A 82 5.27 -0.07 6.68
CA TYR A 82 4.51 -1.06 5.94
C TYR A 82 4.68 -0.79 4.45
N SER A 83 5.31 -1.73 3.75
CA SER A 83 5.60 -1.61 2.31
C SER A 83 4.73 -2.57 1.53
N LEU A 84 3.94 -2.05 0.60
CA LEU A 84 3.08 -2.86 -0.27
C LEU A 84 3.74 -3.08 -1.64
N THR A 85 3.39 -4.19 -2.31
CA THR A 85 3.85 -4.44 -3.69
C THR A 85 3.47 -3.30 -4.62
N ALA A 86 4.37 -2.97 -5.56
CA ALA A 86 4.13 -1.90 -6.51
C ALA A 86 2.91 -2.16 -7.41
N LEU A 87 2.11 -1.13 -7.61
CA LEU A 87 1.00 -1.11 -8.55
C LEU A 87 1.42 -0.35 -9.81
N ASN A 88 0.84 -0.69 -10.96
CA ASN A 88 1.23 -0.07 -12.22
C ASN A 88 0.07 0.24 -13.16
N PHE A 89 0.19 1.38 -13.84
CA PHE A 89 -0.50 1.62 -15.11
C PHE A 89 0.42 1.23 -16.25
N ARG A 90 -0.17 0.94 -17.40
CA ARG A 90 0.51 0.67 -18.67
C ARG A 90 -0.06 1.56 -19.78
N PRO A 91 0.71 1.79 -20.85
CA PRO A 91 0.17 2.37 -22.08
C PRO A 91 -0.86 1.45 -22.74
N SER A 92 -1.74 2.03 -23.55
CA SER A 92 -2.75 1.28 -24.33
C SER A 92 -2.14 0.41 -25.43
N LYS A 93 -0.95 0.78 -25.93
CA LYS A 93 -0.21 0.04 -26.95
C LYS A 93 1.16 -0.35 -26.41
N ARG A 94 1.56 -1.61 -26.62
CA ARG A 94 2.94 -2.06 -26.34
C ARG A 94 3.88 -1.35 -27.31
N ASN A 95 4.95 -0.78 -26.79
CA ASN A 95 6.01 -0.21 -27.63
C ASN A 95 6.97 -1.34 -28.03
N VAL A 96 6.88 -1.81 -29.28
CA VAL A 96 7.71 -2.91 -29.80
C VAL A 96 9.19 -2.56 -29.87
N VAL A 97 9.52 -1.27 -30.02
CA VAL A 97 10.92 -0.80 -30.06
C VAL A 97 11.56 -0.91 -28.68
N LEU A 98 10.82 -0.59 -27.61
CA LEU A 98 11.33 -0.61 -26.24
C LEU A 98 11.17 -1.97 -25.55
N CYS A 99 10.10 -2.71 -25.86
CA CYS A 99 9.73 -3.93 -25.15
C CYS A 99 10.02 -5.22 -25.94
N GLY A 100 10.65 -5.11 -27.11
CA GLY A 100 10.89 -6.24 -28.02
C GLY A 100 9.59 -6.89 -28.52
N ASN A 101 9.74 -7.94 -29.35
CA ASN A 101 8.64 -8.83 -29.75
C ASN A 101 8.27 -9.75 -28.59
#